data_AF-A0A1V8SR94-F1
#
_entry.id   AF-A0A1V8SR94-F1
#
_cell.length_a   1.000
_cell.length_b   1.000
_cell.length_c   1.000
_cell.angle_alpha   90.00
_cell.angle_beta   90.00
_cell.angle_gamma   90.00
#
_symmetry.space_group_name_H-M   'P 1'
#
loop_
_entity.id
_entity.type
_entity.pdbx_description
1 polymer ?
#
loop_
_entity_poly.entity_id
_entity_poly.type
_entity_poly.pdbx_seq_one_letter_code
_entity_poly.pdbx_strand_id
1 'polypeptide(L)'
;MALSRHHTAGSAPMSVLEIIEQAEDFDFDPTRDLRSWLRAARMLLTEAALCEQDGNLQMAYLYLYRHAELVVGKLPLHPQIKDPKFKADFASARKIVAKNLMKLEQWKPRITLEHQRYVKAVERRNAERQRMRDERRNDEHERISSGDLHRLSLVGDEEAYQDLRETLNAADHRQLAVDLARQELRRRDVNRQSTRQAGVSPHTVASRRQGMVLATPDEEDQAGSRSEVSGSRYDERLPRRDDCRPTEPRQDFSYGTPVSQSYQYPSVPHKEQRMSWDRGPPQASRYADYGAAPPLPAKDSVRDQPPPRPAKAARPDLAATAMQKSAAQVTFKPSAFTEGGVPLRTVFLPPTLRMTFLNLAHSNTLRNLETCGILCGTLISNALFISHLIIPGQTSTSDTCDTTEEGDNALFDYCDSNDLLVCGWIHTHPSQSCFLSSRDLHTSSGYQIMLPEAIAIVCAPRSNPDWGIFRLTDPPGLPAVLGCHQRGLFHPHEESNLYTDALRPGHVVEGPGLKFETVDMRKP
;
A
#
# COMPACT_ATOMS: atom_id res chain seq x y z
N MET A 1 12.72 -17.09 -20.15
CA MET A 1 13.36 -15.78 -19.99
C MET A 1 12.65 -15.14 -18.83
N ALA A 2 13.23 -15.17 -17.64
CA ALA A 2 12.65 -14.48 -16.50
C ALA A 2 12.96 -12.99 -16.71
N LEU A 3 11.97 -12.23 -17.18
CA LEU A 3 12.01 -10.78 -17.00
C LEU A 3 11.82 -10.58 -15.50
N SER A 4 12.95 -10.43 -14.81
CA SER A 4 13.00 -10.14 -13.38
C SER A 4 12.21 -8.87 -13.10
N ARG A 5 11.00 -9.02 -12.56
CA ARG A 5 10.15 -7.92 -12.08
C ARG A 5 10.59 -7.57 -10.66
N HIS A 6 11.80 -7.05 -10.53
CA HIS A 6 12.30 -6.49 -9.27
C HIS A 6 12.72 -5.04 -9.46
N HIS A 7 11.75 -4.18 -9.77
CA HIS A 7 11.98 -2.73 -9.71
C HIS A 7 10.86 -2.09 -8.91
N THR A 8 11.15 -1.93 -7.62
CA THR A 8 10.28 -1.31 -6.62
C THR A 8 10.20 0.19 -6.88
N ALA A 9 9.01 0.78 -6.72
CA ALA A 9 8.75 2.22 -6.86
C ALA A 9 9.39 3.08 -5.74
N GLY A 10 10.55 2.69 -5.21
CA GLY A 10 11.25 3.34 -4.11
C GLY A 10 12.78 3.16 -4.12
N SER A 11 13.39 2.77 -5.25
CA SER A 11 14.85 2.70 -5.34
C SER A 11 15.48 4.10 -5.38
N ALA A 12 16.64 4.26 -4.74
CA ALA A 12 17.41 5.50 -4.82
C ALA A 12 17.68 5.87 -6.29
N PRO A 13 17.63 7.17 -6.64
CA PRO A 13 17.88 7.59 -8.02
C PRO A 13 19.29 7.21 -8.41
N MET A 14 19.44 6.42 -9.48
CA MET A 14 20.73 5.95 -9.97
C MET A 14 21.37 6.94 -10.95
N SER A 15 22.69 6.89 -11.06
CA SER A 15 23.41 7.57 -12.13
C SER A 15 23.14 6.90 -13.48
N VAL A 16 23.31 7.65 -14.57
CA VAL A 16 23.14 7.11 -15.92
C VAL A 16 24.11 5.95 -16.19
N LEU A 17 25.31 5.97 -15.61
CA LEU A 17 26.30 4.90 -15.78
C LEU A 17 25.86 3.61 -15.10
N GLU A 18 25.38 3.68 -13.86
CA GLU A 18 24.85 2.52 -13.13
C GLU A 18 23.63 1.91 -13.85
N ILE A 19 22.76 2.76 -14.42
CA ILE A 19 21.61 2.30 -15.19
C ILE A 19 22.07 1.56 -16.46
N ILE A 20 23.12 2.05 -17.13
CA ILE A 20 23.68 1.40 -18.32
C ILE A 20 24.29 0.05 -17.97
N GLU A 21 25.09 -0.02 -16.92
CA GLU A 21 25.68 -1.26 -16.42
C GLU A 21 24.60 -2.30 -16.11
N GLN A 22 23.55 -1.88 -15.40
CA GLN A 22 22.41 -2.75 -15.12
C GLN A 22 21.65 -3.14 -16.39
N ALA A 23 21.51 -2.24 -17.37
CA ALA A 23 20.84 -2.54 -18.63
C ALA A 23 21.60 -3.57 -19.47
N GLU A 24 22.94 -3.54 -19.43
CA GLU A 24 23.84 -4.48 -20.12
C GLU A 24 23.94 -5.84 -19.42
N ASP A 25 23.61 -5.90 -18.13
CA ASP A 25 23.54 -7.14 -17.34
C ASP A 25 22.34 -8.02 -17.76
N PHE A 26 22.54 -8.80 -18.82
CA PHE A 26 21.66 -9.91 -19.22
C PHE A 26 22.41 -10.95 -20.05
N ASP A 27 22.07 -12.23 -19.82
CA ASP A 27 22.65 -13.34 -20.57
C ASP A 27 22.05 -13.46 -21.97
N PHE A 28 22.88 -13.29 -22.99
CA PHE A 28 22.51 -13.56 -24.39
C PHE A 28 23.03 -14.93 -24.84
N ASP A 29 22.11 -15.81 -25.18
CA ASP A 29 22.40 -17.16 -25.67
C ASP A 29 22.02 -17.28 -27.18
N PRO A 30 23.01 -17.43 -28.08
CA PRO A 30 22.80 -17.58 -29.53
C PRO A 30 22.18 -18.92 -29.95
N THR A 31 22.07 -19.90 -29.04
CA THR A 31 21.48 -21.22 -29.35
C THR A 31 19.96 -21.22 -29.31
N ARG A 32 19.36 -20.19 -28.70
CA ARG A 32 17.91 -20.05 -28.55
C ARG A 32 17.28 -19.46 -29.80
N ASP A 33 16.10 -19.93 -30.18
CA ASP A 33 15.39 -19.46 -31.38
C ASP A 33 15.23 -17.92 -31.44
N LEU A 34 15.56 -17.33 -32.58
CA LEU A 34 15.59 -15.86 -32.78
C LEU A 34 14.24 -15.20 -32.50
N ARG A 35 13.13 -15.90 -32.72
CA ARG A 35 11.78 -15.39 -32.40
C ARG A 35 11.60 -15.11 -30.92
N SER A 36 12.25 -15.90 -30.07
CA SER A 36 12.20 -15.70 -28.62
C SER A 36 12.89 -14.38 -28.23
N TRP A 37 14.02 -14.07 -28.86
CA TRP A 37 14.72 -12.80 -28.66
C TRP A 37 13.96 -11.59 -29.24
N LEU A 38 13.33 -11.74 -30.41
CA LEU A 38 12.47 -10.71 -30.98
C LEU A 38 11.23 -10.44 -30.11
N ARG A 39 10.66 -11.49 -29.49
CA ARG A 39 9.57 -11.34 -28.51
C ARG A 39 10.08 -10.60 -27.26
N ALA A 40 11.25 -10.96 -26.74
CA ALA A 40 11.85 -10.27 -25.60
C ALA A 40 12.11 -8.78 -25.90
N ALA A 41 12.58 -8.44 -27.11
CA ALA A 41 12.74 -7.06 -27.55
C ALA A 41 11.41 -6.28 -27.51
N ARG A 42 10.30 -6.87 -27.98
CA ARG A 42 8.96 -6.27 -27.90
C ARG A 42 8.48 -6.09 -26.47
N MET A 43 8.79 -7.05 -25.59
CA MET A 43 8.44 -6.94 -24.17
C MET A 43 9.21 -5.79 -23.50
N LEU A 44 10.51 -5.63 -23.77
CA LEU A 44 11.31 -4.52 -23.25
C LEU A 44 10.74 -3.15 -23.65
N LEU A 45 10.25 -3.01 -24.89
CA LEU A 45 9.58 -1.79 -25.34
C LEU A 45 8.26 -1.52 -24.59
N THR A 46 7.51 -2.58 -24.28
CA THR A 46 6.26 -2.48 -23.53
C THR A 46 6.53 -2.04 -22.10
N GLU A 47 7.49 -2.68 -21.42
CA GLU A 47 7.88 -2.33 -20.05
C GLU A 47 8.47 -0.90 -19.97
N ALA A 48 9.24 -0.47 -20.98
CA ALA A 48 9.72 0.90 -21.06
C ALA A 48 8.58 1.93 -21.18
N ALA A 49 7.55 1.63 -21.97
CA ALA A 49 6.38 2.49 -22.13
C ALA A 49 5.55 2.59 -20.85
N LEU A 50 5.39 1.48 -20.13
CA LEU A 50 4.73 1.46 -18.81
C LEU A 50 5.49 2.32 -17.80
N CYS A 51 6.81 2.15 -17.71
CA CYS A 51 7.63 2.96 -16.80
C CYS A 51 7.59 4.46 -17.15
N GLU A 52 7.51 4.82 -18.43
CA GLU A 52 7.36 6.20 -18.88
C GLU A 52 6.01 6.79 -18.43
N GLN A 53 4.92 6.00 -18.49
CA GLN A 53 3.59 6.42 -18.03
C GLN A 53 3.51 6.58 -16.51
N ASP A 54 4.20 5.70 -15.77
CA ASP A 54 4.30 5.75 -14.31
C ASP A 54 5.22 6.88 -13.80
N GLY A 55 5.89 7.61 -14.71
CA GLY A 55 6.83 8.68 -14.37
C GLY A 55 8.19 8.18 -13.87
N ASN A 56 8.44 6.86 -13.92
CA ASN A 56 9.70 6.25 -13.52
C ASN A 56 10.72 6.29 -14.67
N LEU A 57 11.30 7.48 -14.89
CA LEU A 57 12.22 7.74 -16.00
C LEU A 57 13.50 6.90 -15.96
N GLN A 58 14.03 6.59 -14.77
CA GLN A 58 15.24 5.74 -14.63
C GLN A 58 14.99 4.33 -15.17
N MET A 59 13.84 3.73 -14.85
CA MET A 59 13.49 2.39 -15.32
C MET A 59 13.09 2.38 -16.79
N ALA A 60 12.39 3.42 -17.25
CA ALA A 60 12.11 3.61 -18.67
C ALA A 60 13.43 3.68 -19.48
N TYR A 61 14.43 4.42 -18.99
CA TYR A 61 15.75 4.52 -19.60
C TYR A 61 16.47 3.17 -19.62
N LEU A 62 16.44 2.42 -18.51
CA LEU A 62 17.03 1.08 -18.40
C LEU A 62 16.49 0.13 -19.49
N TYR A 63 15.17 -0.01 -19.59
CA TYR A 63 14.56 -0.94 -20.53
C TYR A 63 14.75 -0.53 -21.99
N LEU A 64 14.72 0.77 -22.28
CA LEU A 64 14.95 1.27 -23.63
C LEU A 64 16.41 1.09 -24.07
N TYR A 65 17.36 1.28 -23.14
CA TYR A 65 18.79 1.04 -23.39
C TYR A 65 19.07 -0.47 -23.57
N ARG A 66 18.52 -1.32 -22.70
CA ARG A 66 18.62 -2.78 -22.84
C ARG A 66 18.04 -3.28 -24.16
N HIS A 67 16.93 -2.70 -24.62
CA HIS A 67 16.37 -2.99 -25.94
C HIS A 67 17.34 -2.61 -27.08
N ALA A 68 17.99 -1.45 -26.99
CA ALA A 68 18.98 -1.01 -27.97
C ALA A 68 20.19 -1.96 -28.01
N GLU A 69 20.73 -2.34 -26.85
CA GLU A 69 21.86 -3.27 -26.75
C GLU A 69 21.51 -4.66 -27.27
N LEU A 70 20.32 -5.18 -26.93
CA LEU A 70 19.84 -6.45 -27.47
C LEU A 70 19.76 -6.41 -29.00
N VAL A 71 19.15 -5.37 -29.58
CA VAL A 71 18.85 -5.30 -31.02
C VAL A 71 20.07 -4.91 -31.88
N VAL A 72 20.91 -4.00 -31.40
CA VAL A 72 22.06 -3.48 -32.14
C VAL A 72 23.33 -4.24 -31.80
N GLY A 73 23.54 -4.60 -30.53
CA GLY A 73 24.73 -5.30 -30.06
C GLY A 73 24.62 -6.82 -30.25
N LYS A 74 23.59 -7.46 -29.67
CA LYS A 74 23.55 -8.93 -29.55
C LYS A 74 22.88 -9.66 -30.73
N LEU A 75 21.72 -9.18 -31.20
CA LEU A 75 20.96 -9.83 -32.28
C LEU A 75 21.73 -10.05 -33.60
N PRO A 76 22.63 -9.16 -34.05
CA PRO A 76 23.44 -9.40 -35.25
C PRO A 76 24.37 -10.62 -35.15
N LEU A 77 24.73 -11.03 -33.92
CA LEU A 77 25.58 -12.19 -33.67
C LEU A 77 24.82 -13.52 -33.80
N HIS A 78 23.50 -13.48 -33.91
CA HIS A 78 22.66 -14.67 -33.93
C HIS A 78 22.72 -15.41 -35.29
N PRO A 79 22.94 -16.73 -35.33
CA PRO A 79 23.08 -17.48 -36.59
C PRO A 79 21.90 -17.35 -37.56
N GLN A 80 20.66 -17.37 -37.04
CA GLN A 80 19.42 -17.29 -37.82
C GLN A 80 19.08 -15.87 -38.35
N ILE A 81 19.89 -14.84 -38.03
CA ILE A 81 19.60 -13.47 -38.49
C ILE A 81 19.75 -13.31 -40.01
N LYS A 82 20.51 -14.22 -40.63
CA LYS A 82 20.71 -14.29 -42.09
C LYS A 82 19.50 -14.87 -42.82
N ASP A 83 18.56 -15.49 -42.09
CA ASP A 83 17.37 -16.06 -42.70
C ASP A 83 16.43 -14.94 -43.19
N PRO A 84 15.96 -15.01 -44.45
CA PRO A 84 15.10 -13.98 -45.03
C PRO A 84 13.77 -13.80 -44.27
N LYS A 85 13.36 -14.81 -43.50
CA LYS A 85 12.15 -14.81 -42.68
C LYS A 85 12.14 -13.74 -41.59
N PHE A 86 13.29 -13.44 -40.99
CA PHE A 86 13.39 -12.51 -39.85
C PHE A 86 13.91 -11.12 -40.23
N LYS A 87 14.27 -10.93 -41.51
CA LYS A 87 14.84 -9.68 -42.02
C LYS A 87 13.91 -8.48 -41.84
N ALA A 88 12.60 -8.66 -42.03
CA ALA A 88 11.59 -7.61 -41.86
C ALA A 88 11.42 -7.20 -40.39
N ASP A 89 11.25 -8.18 -39.50
CA ASP A 89 11.09 -7.95 -38.06
C ASP A 89 12.32 -7.27 -37.46
N PHE A 90 13.51 -7.70 -37.88
CA PHE A 90 14.77 -7.11 -37.45
C PHE A 90 14.97 -5.67 -37.96
N ALA A 91 14.62 -5.40 -39.22
CA ALA A 91 14.66 -4.04 -39.77
C ALA A 91 13.67 -3.11 -39.03
N SER A 92 12.49 -3.62 -38.69
CA SER A 92 11.51 -2.91 -37.87
C SER A 92 12.06 -2.59 -36.47
N ALA A 93 12.64 -3.59 -35.79
CA ALA A 93 13.25 -3.42 -34.48
C ALA A 93 14.37 -2.36 -34.49
N ARG A 94 15.26 -2.38 -35.50
CA ARG A 94 16.31 -1.36 -35.69
C ARG A 94 15.74 0.04 -35.89
N LYS A 95 14.67 0.18 -36.67
CA LYS A 95 13.98 1.47 -36.87
C LYS A 95 13.40 2.00 -35.56
N ILE A 96 12.85 1.12 -34.72
CA ILE A 96 12.34 1.49 -33.39
C ILE A 96 13.48 1.95 -32.47
N VAL A 97 14.62 1.26 -32.47
CA VAL A 97 15.82 1.71 -31.73
C VAL A 97 16.23 3.11 -32.17
N ALA A 98 16.30 3.38 -33.47
CA ALA A 98 16.69 4.70 -33.98
C ALA A 98 15.72 5.82 -33.52
N LYS A 99 14.42 5.54 -33.44
CA LYS A 99 13.42 6.48 -32.93
C LYS A 99 13.59 6.71 -31.41
N ASN A 100 13.86 5.66 -30.67
CA ASN A 100 13.94 5.68 -29.21
C ASN A 100 15.27 6.20 -28.68
N LEU A 101 16.33 6.24 -29.50
CA LEU A 101 17.61 6.86 -29.16
C LEU A 101 17.43 8.35 -28.80
N MET A 102 16.55 9.04 -29.53
CA MET A 102 16.21 10.45 -29.25
C MET A 102 15.57 10.62 -27.86
N LYS A 103 14.79 9.64 -27.39
CA LYS A 103 14.22 9.66 -26.03
C LYS A 103 15.31 9.47 -24.97
N LEU A 104 16.26 8.56 -25.19
CA LEU A 104 17.40 8.36 -24.28
C LEU A 104 18.22 9.65 -24.13
N GLU A 105 18.50 10.34 -25.23
CA GLU A 105 19.22 11.62 -25.21
C GLU A 105 18.46 12.71 -24.43
N GLN A 106 17.13 12.75 -24.57
CA GLN A 106 16.28 13.71 -23.84
C GLN A 106 16.17 13.41 -22.34
N TRP A 107 16.17 12.13 -21.95
CA TRP A 107 16.04 11.72 -20.54
C TRP A 107 17.35 11.76 -19.77
N LYS A 108 18.48 11.53 -20.45
CA LYS A 108 19.83 11.56 -19.86
C LYS A 108 20.10 12.79 -18.96
N PRO A 109 19.85 14.05 -19.38
CA PRO A 109 20.09 15.21 -18.51
C PRO A 109 19.14 15.25 -17.30
N ARG A 110 17.90 14.76 -17.42
CA ARG A 110 16.93 14.74 -16.32
C ARG A 110 17.35 13.76 -15.23
N ILE A 111 17.73 12.54 -15.63
CA ILE A 111 18.22 11.49 -14.71
C ILE A 111 19.52 11.97 -14.03
N THR A 112 20.44 12.56 -14.79
CA THR A 112 21.68 13.11 -14.24
C THR A 112 21.41 14.19 -13.19
N LEU A 113 20.47 15.09 -13.46
CA LEU A 113 20.10 16.16 -12.52
C LEU A 113 19.48 15.60 -11.24
N GLU A 114 18.61 14.60 -11.35
CA GLU A 114 17.96 13.96 -10.21
C GLU A 114 18.98 13.23 -9.31
N HIS A 115 19.89 12.46 -9.92
CA HIS A 115 21.00 11.81 -9.23
C HIS A 115 21.92 12.85 -8.54
N GLN A 116 22.29 13.94 -9.22
CA GLN A 116 23.13 14.98 -8.62
C GLN A 116 22.46 15.67 -7.43
N ARG A 117 21.14 15.91 -7.49
CA ARG A 117 20.38 16.46 -6.35
C ARG A 117 20.41 15.51 -5.16
N TYR A 118 20.24 14.22 -5.42
CA TYR A 118 20.32 13.19 -4.40
C TYR A 118 21.72 13.12 -3.77
N VAL A 119 22.79 13.05 -4.57
CA VAL A 119 24.18 13.04 -4.07
C VAL A 119 24.46 14.28 -3.21
N LYS A 120 24.11 15.48 -3.67
CA LYS A 120 24.30 16.71 -2.88
C LYS A 120 23.51 16.70 -1.57
N ALA A 121 22.29 16.16 -1.58
CA ALA A 121 21.50 16.03 -0.36
C ALA A 121 22.15 15.05 0.64
N VAL A 122 22.70 13.95 0.14
CA VAL A 122 23.45 12.96 0.94
C VAL A 122 24.76 13.54 1.47
N GLU A 123 25.54 14.24 0.64
CA GLU A 123 26.78 14.91 1.04
C GLU A 123 26.53 15.97 2.11
N ARG A 124 25.50 16.81 1.94
CA ARG A 124 25.12 17.80 2.95
C ARG A 124 24.78 17.13 4.29
N ARG A 125 24.01 16.05 4.25
CA ARG A 125 23.67 15.26 5.44
C ARG A 125 24.91 14.66 6.11
N ASN A 126 25.84 14.13 5.31
CA ASN A 126 27.08 13.55 5.81
C ASN A 126 28.01 14.63 6.40
N ALA A 127 28.09 15.81 5.78
CA ALA A 127 28.87 16.93 6.28
C ALA A 127 28.30 17.50 7.59
N GLU A 128 26.98 17.62 7.72
CA GLU A 128 26.31 17.99 8.98
C GLU A 128 26.61 16.96 10.07
N ARG A 129 26.55 15.66 9.75
CA ARG A 129 26.93 14.57 10.69
C ARG A 129 28.42 14.62 11.08
N GLN A 130 29.32 14.92 10.14
CA GLN A 130 30.75 15.04 10.41
C GLN A 130 31.03 16.22 11.37
N ARG A 131 30.38 17.37 11.14
CA ARG A 131 30.49 18.56 12.01
C ARG A 131 30.03 18.28 13.43
N MET A 132 28.87 17.64 13.60
CA MET A 132 28.37 17.24 14.92
C MET A 132 29.33 16.28 15.65
N ARG A 133 30.02 15.41 14.90
CA ARG A 133 31.05 14.52 15.48
C ARG A 133 32.31 15.27 15.88
N ASP A 134 32.77 16.21 15.06
CA ASP A 134 33.93 17.04 15.38
C ASP A 134 33.65 17.98 16.56
N GLU A 135 32.44 18.55 16.67
CA GLU A 135 31.99 19.35 17.83
C GLU A 135 31.97 18.51 19.12
N ARG A 136 31.39 17.29 19.08
CA ARG A 136 31.46 16.36 20.22
C ARG A 136 32.90 16.03 20.63
N ARG A 137 33.80 15.82 19.67
CA ARG A 137 35.22 15.55 19.95
C ARG A 137 35.92 16.76 20.57
N ASN A 138 35.52 17.97 20.19
CA ASN A 138 36.07 19.21 20.72
C ASN A 138 35.56 19.48 22.16
N ASP A 139 34.27 19.26 22.42
CA ASP A 139 33.67 19.30 23.76
C ASP A 139 34.32 18.27 24.71
N GLU A 140 34.69 17.10 24.20
CA GLU A 140 35.40 16.07 24.97
C GLU A 140 36.83 16.50 25.32
N HIS A 141 37.53 17.19 24.40
CA HIS A 141 38.86 17.78 24.68
C HIS A 141 38.80 18.91 25.72
N GLU A 142 37.79 19.78 25.68
CA GLU A 142 37.62 20.83 26.69
C GLU A 142 37.26 20.25 28.07
N ARG A 143 36.41 19.22 28.14
CA ARG A 143 36.03 18.55 29.40
C ARG A 143 37.20 17.81 30.08
N ILE A 144 38.15 17.29 29.32
CA ILE A 144 39.38 16.67 29.86
C ILE A 144 40.30 17.73 30.50
N SER A 145 40.23 18.99 30.06
CA SER A 145 41.05 20.09 30.62
C SER A 145 40.50 20.66 31.95
N SER A 146 39.24 20.41 32.30
CA SER A 146 38.57 21.07 33.44
C SER A 146 38.34 20.19 34.68
N GLY A 147 38.88 18.97 34.73
CA GLY A 147 39.13 18.27 35.99
C GLY A 147 37.93 17.90 36.87
N ASP A 148 36.70 17.78 36.33
CA ASP A 148 35.52 17.35 37.10
C ASP A 148 35.12 15.91 36.78
N LEU A 149 35.49 14.99 37.68
CA LEU A 149 35.23 13.56 37.59
C LEU A 149 34.08 13.15 38.53
N HIS A 150 32.82 13.41 38.16
CA HIS A 150 31.71 12.56 38.63
C HIS A 150 30.44 12.60 37.75
N ARG A 151 30.16 11.42 37.16
CA ARG A 151 28.84 10.81 36.94
C ARG A 151 27.89 11.50 35.93
N LEU A 152 27.84 10.97 34.70
CA LEU A 152 26.65 10.28 34.14
C LEU A 152 26.95 9.69 32.75
N SER A 153 26.53 8.43 32.58
CA SER A 153 26.66 7.60 31.39
C SER A 153 25.80 8.15 30.25
N LEU A 154 26.44 8.33 29.09
CA LEU A 154 25.93 8.96 27.87
C LEU A 154 25.05 7.99 27.06
N VAL A 155 23.75 8.29 26.99
CA VAL A 155 22.87 7.89 25.88
C VAL A 155 23.10 8.90 24.76
N GLY A 156 23.67 8.44 23.65
CA GLY A 156 24.02 9.30 22.51
C GLY A 156 22.81 9.63 21.66
N ASP A 157 22.30 10.85 21.81
CA ASP A 157 21.42 11.50 20.84
C ASP A 157 22.17 11.66 19.50
N GLU A 158 21.68 10.99 18.46
CA GLU A 158 21.98 11.23 17.03
C GLU A 158 20.65 11.41 16.31
N GLU A 159 20.04 12.59 16.44
CA GLU A 159 18.82 12.95 15.71
C GLU A 159 18.63 14.46 15.61
N ALA A 160 19.12 15.03 14.52
CA ALA A 160 18.64 16.28 13.92
C ALA A 160 19.32 16.34 12.54
N TYR A 161 18.68 16.01 11.42
CA TYR A 161 17.40 16.47 10.94
C TYR A 161 16.59 15.31 10.32
N GLN A 162 15.67 14.76 11.10
CA GLN A 162 14.42 14.18 10.58
C GLN A 162 13.29 15.04 11.12
N ASP A 163 12.80 15.91 10.24
CA ASP A 163 11.41 16.30 10.13
C ASP A 163 10.65 16.43 11.46
N LEU A 164 10.94 17.47 12.26
CA LEU A 164 10.16 18.03 13.39
C LEU A 164 9.05 17.13 14.03
N ARG A 165 9.39 15.87 14.32
CA ARG A 165 8.52 14.85 14.92
C ARG A 165 9.35 14.18 15.99
N GLU A 166 8.83 14.20 17.21
CA GLU A 166 9.48 13.56 18.34
C GLU A 166 9.45 12.05 18.13
N THR A 167 10.62 11.46 17.99
CA THR A 167 10.90 10.06 17.71
C THR A 167 11.04 9.32 19.04
N LEU A 168 10.01 8.55 19.41
CA LEU A 168 9.95 7.88 20.72
C LEU A 168 10.24 6.39 20.59
N ASN A 169 10.79 5.77 21.63
CA ASN A 169 10.84 4.31 21.70
C ASN A 169 9.44 3.76 22.06
N ALA A 170 8.84 2.97 21.17
CA ALA A 170 7.53 2.37 21.40
C ALA A 170 7.50 1.48 22.66
N ALA A 171 8.58 0.77 22.95
CA ALA A 171 8.66 -0.15 24.09
C ALA A 171 8.65 0.59 25.44
N ASP A 172 9.19 1.82 25.49
CA ASP A 172 9.25 2.66 26.68
C ASP A 172 7.95 3.47 26.85
N HIS A 173 7.34 3.89 25.74
CA HIS A 173 6.13 4.72 25.72
C HIS A 173 4.87 3.91 25.37
N ARG A 174 4.68 2.74 25.99
CA ARG A 174 3.59 1.80 25.66
C ARG A 174 2.20 2.40 25.74
N GLN A 175 1.92 3.17 26.80
CA GLN A 175 0.59 3.78 27.01
C GLN A 175 0.28 4.82 25.92
N LEU A 176 1.25 5.68 25.60
CA LEU A 176 1.12 6.66 24.53
C LEU A 176 0.88 5.99 23.17
N ALA A 177 1.60 4.90 22.89
CA ALA A 177 1.41 4.12 21.67
C ALA A 177 0.01 3.51 21.59
N VAL A 178 -0.50 2.94 22.68
CA VAL A 178 -1.86 2.39 22.75
C VAL A 178 -2.92 3.48 22.57
N ASP A 179 -2.75 4.66 23.18
CA ASP A 179 -3.71 5.76 23.05
C ASP A 179 -3.72 6.38 21.65
N LEU A 180 -2.53 6.52 21.03
CA LEU A 180 -2.39 6.96 19.65
C LEU A 180 -3.07 5.96 18.70
N ALA A 181 -2.84 4.66 18.90
CA ALA A 181 -3.50 3.62 18.12
C ALA A 181 -5.02 3.66 18.28
N ARG A 182 -5.54 3.83 19.51
CA ARG A 182 -6.98 3.97 19.76
C ARG A 182 -7.58 5.18 19.05
N GLN A 183 -6.89 6.31 19.06
CA GLN A 183 -7.35 7.52 18.38
C GLN A 183 -7.40 7.33 16.86
N GLU A 184 -6.35 6.75 16.27
CA GLU A 184 -6.28 6.51 14.84
C GLU A 184 -7.25 5.42 14.35
N LEU A 185 -7.43 4.33 15.12
CA LEU A 185 -8.44 3.31 14.80
C LEU A 185 -9.85 3.91 14.82
N ARG A 186 -10.20 4.68 15.86
CA ARG A 186 -11.49 5.40 15.92
C ARG A 186 -11.69 6.35 14.75
N ARG A 187 -10.64 7.07 14.35
CA ARG A 187 -10.67 7.97 13.19
C ARG A 187 -10.99 7.21 11.90
N ARG A 188 -10.37 6.03 11.71
CA ARG A 188 -10.62 5.15 10.55
C ARG A 188 -12.05 4.60 10.56
N ASP A 189 -12.53 4.16 11.72
CA ASP A 189 -13.89 3.63 11.87
C ASP A 189 -14.96 4.67 11.55
N VAL A 190 -14.80 5.90 12.05
CA VAL A 190 -15.73 7.01 11.74
C VAL A 190 -15.73 7.31 10.24
N ASN A 191 -14.57 7.31 9.59
CA ASN A 191 -14.49 7.53 8.15
C ASN A 191 -15.20 6.41 7.37
N ARG A 192 -15.08 5.15 7.80
CA ARG A 192 -15.77 4.00 7.21
C ARG A 192 -17.28 4.04 7.43
N GLN A 193 -17.73 4.44 8.61
CA GLN A 193 -19.15 4.59 8.89
C GLN A 193 -19.78 5.71 8.05
N SER A 194 -19.06 6.82 7.89
CA SER A 194 -19.47 7.93 7.02
C SER A 194 -19.60 7.50 5.56
N THR A 195 -18.61 6.78 5.01
CA THR A 195 -18.69 6.29 3.61
C THR A 195 -19.82 5.27 3.41
N ARG A 196 -20.08 4.40 4.38
CA ARG A 196 -21.22 3.47 4.37
C ARG A 196 -22.56 4.20 4.45
N GLN A 197 -22.69 5.21 5.31
CA GLN A 197 -23.91 6.04 5.42
C GLN A 197 -24.16 6.87 4.15
N ALA A 198 -23.11 7.26 3.43
CA ALA A 198 -23.21 7.93 2.14
C ALA A 198 -23.60 7.00 0.98
N GLY A 199 -23.89 5.71 1.23
CA GLY A 199 -24.31 4.74 0.21
C GLY A 199 -23.22 4.36 -0.79
N VAL A 200 -21.95 4.68 -0.51
CA VAL A 200 -20.82 4.31 -1.37
C VAL A 200 -20.44 2.87 -1.06
N SER A 201 -20.53 1.99 -2.06
CA SER A 201 -20.21 0.57 -1.84
C SER A 201 -18.74 0.39 -1.42
N PRO A 202 -18.43 -0.57 -0.52
CA PRO A 202 -17.05 -0.85 -0.11
C PRO A 202 -16.13 -1.14 -1.30
N HIS A 203 -16.65 -1.88 -2.29
CA HIS A 203 -15.98 -2.16 -3.55
C HIS A 203 -15.67 -0.88 -4.34
N THR A 204 -16.57 0.10 -4.39
CA THR A 204 -16.31 1.39 -5.07
C THR A 204 -15.24 2.21 -4.35
N VAL A 205 -15.15 2.15 -3.01
CA VAL A 205 -14.09 2.82 -2.26
C VAL A 205 -12.74 2.12 -2.46
N ALA A 206 -12.72 0.78 -2.46
CA ALA A 206 -11.54 -0.03 -2.77
C ALA A 206 -11.07 0.17 -4.22
N SER A 207 -11.96 0.15 -5.22
CA SER A 207 -11.65 0.46 -6.62
C SER A 207 -11.22 1.91 -6.86
N ARG A 208 -11.58 2.86 -5.99
CA ARG A 208 -11.03 4.23 -6.04
C ARG A 208 -9.60 4.31 -5.49
N ARG A 209 -9.19 3.33 -4.69
CA ARG A 209 -7.83 3.19 -4.14
C ARG A 209 -6.94 2.30 -5.01
N GLN A 210 -7.52 1.29 -5.65
CA GLN A 210 -6.88 0.51 -6.71
C GLN A 210 -6.93 1.30 -8.01
N GLY A 211 -5.82 1.94 -8.37
CA GLY A 211 -5.66 2.59 -9.67
C GLY A 211 -6.11 1.66 -10.81
N MET A 212 -7.03 2.20 -11.62
CA MET A 212 -7.80 1.54 -12.66
C MET A 212 -6.94 0.95 -13.80
N VAL A 213 -7.00 -0.38 -14.03
CA VAL A 213 -6.69 -1.02 -15.32
C VAL A 213 -7.67 -2.16 -15.57
N LEU A 214 -8.68 -1.92 -16.40
CA LEU A 214 -9.28 -2.91 -17.30
C LEU A 214 -9.84 -2.16 -18.52
N ALA A 215 -9.09 -2.16 -19.62
CA ALA A 215 -9.63 -1.92 -20.95
C ALA A 215 -9.18 -3.10 -21.83
N THR A 216 -10.11 -4.00 -22.12
CA THR A 216 -9.96 -5.02 -23.15
C THR A 216 -10.21 -4.42 -24.54
N PRO A 217 -9.67 -5.06 -25.59
CA PRO A 217 -9.41 -4.44 -26.89
C PRO A 217 -10.61 -4.57 -27.83
N ASP A 218 -10.85 -3.57 -28.67
CA ASP A 218 -10.93 -3.71 -30.13
C ASP A 218 -11.45 -2.41 -30.78
N GLU A 219 -10.96 -2.17 -31.99
CA GLU A 219 -11.39 -1.17 -32.99
C GLU A 219 -10.93 0.29 -32.83
N GLU A 220 -9.71 0.58 -33.30
CA GLU A 220 -9.47 1.79 -34.10
C GLU A 220 -8.32 1.53 -35.08
N ASP A 221 -8.66 1.49 -36.38
CA ASP A 221 -7.69 1.57 -37.46
C ASP A 221 -8.13 2.66 -38.45
N GLN A 222 -7.17 3.55 -38.75
CA GLN A 222 -7.11 4.58 -39.80
C GLN A 222 -7.33 6.06 -39.43
N ALA A 223 -6.25 6.62 -38.86
CA ALA A 223 -5.40 7.66 -39.44
C ALA A 223 -6.02 8.82 -40.28
N GLY A 224 -5.64 10.06 -39.92
CA GLY A 224 -5.61 11.17 -40.88
C GLY A 224 -5.56 12.59 -40.29
N SER A 225 -4.36 13.07 -39.95
CA SER A 225 -4.07 14.49 -39.75
C SER A 225 -4.10 15.22 -41.11
N ARG A 226 -4.78 16.38 -41.23
CA ARG A 226 -4.19 17.73 -41.46
C ARG A 226 -5.18 18.78 -42.03
N SER A 227 -5.12 19.97 -41.42
CA SER A 227 -5.27 21.34 -41.95
C SER A 227 -6.47 21.80 -42.79
N GLU A 228 -7.05 22.87 -42.27
CA GLU A 228 -7.78 24.02 -42.84
C GLU A 228 -7.49 24.36 -44.32
N VAL A 229 -8.54 24.71 -45.08
CA VAL A 229 -8.77 26.02 -45.75
C VAL A 229 -9.96 25.93 -46.72
N SER A 230 -10.91 26.86 -46.55
CA SER A 230 -11.77 27.59 -47.51
C SER A 230 -12.10 27.02 -48.92
N GLY A 231 -13.41 27.06 -49.27
CA GLY A 231 -13.81 27.54 -50.60
C GLY A 231 -14.77 26.69 -51.46
N SER A 232 -16.07 26.91 -51.27
CA SER A 232 -17.13 27.16 -52.29
C SER A 232 -17.23 26.35 -53.61
N ARG A 233 -18.42 25.71 -53.77
CA ARG A 233 -19.21 25.38 -55.01
C ARG A 233 -18.49 24.43 -56.02
N TYR A 234 -19.11 23.60 -56.85
CA TYR A 234 -20.40 23.56 -57.56
C TYR A 234 -20.69 22.09 -57.90
N ASP A 235 -21.95 21.70 -57.76
CA ASP A 235 -22.78 20.94 -58.71
C ASP A 235 -22.19 19.79 -59.58
N GLU A 236 -22.92 18.67 -59.59
CA GLU A 236 -23.50 18.06 -60.81
C GLU A 236 -23.38 16.50 -60.91
N ARG A 237 -24.57 15.88 -60.92
CA ARG A 237 -25.02 14.64 -61.62
C ARG A 237 -24.65 13.22 -61.14
N LEU A 238 -25.73 12.58 -60.65
CA LEU A 238 -26.14 11.15 -60.75
C LEU A 238 -26.16 10.63 -62.22
N PRO A 239 -26.17 9.29 -62.52
CA PRO A 239 -27.29 8.34 -62.27
C PRO A 239 -26.86 6.92 -61.80
N ARG A 240 -27.53 6.27 -60.84
CA ARG A 240 -28.78 5.45 -60.93
C ARG A 240 -28.77 4.27 -61.91
N ARG A 241 -28.98 3.05 -61.37
CA ARG A 241 -29.94 1.97 -61.76
C ARG A 241 -29.74 0.79 -60.80
N ASP A 242 -30.66 0.49 -59.88
CA ASP A 242 -31.93 -0.26 -60.02
C ASP A 242 -31.73 -1.72 -60.47
N ASP A 243 -32.00 -2.69 -59.58
CA ASP A 243 -33.13 -3.62 -59.75
C ASP A 243 -33.36 -4.57 -58.55
N CYS A 244 -34.62 -4.97 -58.39
CA CYS A 244 -35.24 -5.54 -57.20
C CYS A 244 -35.55 -7.05 -57.29
N ARG A 245 -35.46 -7.75 -56.12
CA ARG A 245 -36.38 -8.80 -55.56
C ARG A 245 -36.60 -10.16 -56.32
N PRO A 246 -37.29 -11.19 -55.75
CA PRO A 246 -37.75 -11.48 -54.36
C PRO A 246 -37.75 -12.99 -53.86
N THR A 247 -38.01 -13.19 -52.54
CA THR A 247 -38.83 -14.25 -51.84
C THR A 247 -38.45 -15.76 -51.88
N GLU A 248 -38.58 -16.66 -50.88
CA GLU A 248 -39.25 -16.81 -49.54
C GLU A 248 -38.51 -17.91 -48.65
N PRO A 249 -39.09 -18.62 -47.62
CA PRO A 249 -39.21 -18.23 -46.20
C PRO A 249 -38.77 -19.33 -45.16
N ARG A 250 -38.72 -18.96 -43.85
CA ARG A 250 -39.05 -19.73 -42.60
C ARG A 250 -38.17 -19.26 -41.41
N GLN A 251 -38.73 -18.53 -40.42
CA GLN A 251 -39.24 -18.99 -39.10
C GLN A 251 -38.23 -19.82 -38.30
N ASP A 252 -37.93 -19.61 -37.02
CA ASP A 252 -38.15 -18.58 -35.98
C ASP A 252 -37.22 -19.07 -34.84
N PHE A 253 -36.57 -18.19 -34.06
CA PHE A 253 -36.37 -18.36 -32.61
C PHE A 253 -35.64 -17.14 -32.04
N SER A 254 -36.32 -16.53 -31.07
CA SER A 254 -35.97 -15.32 -30.33
C SER A 254 -34.96 -15.58 -29.22
N TYR A 255 -33.95 -14.72 -29.07
CA TYR A 255 -33.41 -14.33 -27.76
C TYR A 255 -33.07 -12.83 -27.76
N GLY A 256 -33.56 -12.15 -26.72
CA GLY A 256 -33.54 -10.70 -26.58
C GLY A 256 -32.16 -10.10 -26.37
N THR A 257 -31.98 -8.92 -26.94
CA THR A 257 -30.84 -8.02 -26.78
C THR A 257 -30.88 -7.35 -25.40
N PRO A 258 -29.76 -7.23 -24.66
CA PRO A 258 -29.70 -6.38 -23.48
C PRO A 258 -29.58 -4.90 -23.89
N VAL A 259 -30.46 -4.09 -23.31
CA VAL A 259 -30.56 -2.64 -23.48
C VAL A 259 -29.36 -1.95 -22.83
N SER A 260 -28.60 -1.19 -23.62
CA SER A 260 -27.60 -0.24 -23.13
C SER A 260 -28.31 0.95 -22.50
N GLN A 261 -28.23 1.10 -21.18
CA GLN A 261 -28.73 2.29 -20.48
C GLN A 261 -27.66 3.39 -20.54
N SER A 262 -27.83 4.33 -21.47
CA SER A 262 -27.15 5.62 -21.41
C SER A 262 -27.76 6.47 -20.29
N TYR A 263 -26.94 6.89 -19.33
CA TYR A 263 -27.34 7.86 -18.32
C TYR A 263 -27.62 9.22 -18.99
N GLN A 264 -28.86 9.68 -18.91
CA GLN A 264 -29.28 10.96 -19.47
C GLN A 264 -29.42 11.99 -18.34
N TYR A 265 -28.47 12.91 -18.26
CA TYR A 265 -28.53 14.03 -17.31
C TYR A 265 -29.60 15.05 -17.75
N PRO A 266 -30.42 15.58 -16.82
CA PRO A 266 -31.32 16.69 -17.13
C PRO A 266 -30.50 17.94 -17.53
N SER A 267 -30.90 18.61 -18.60
CA SER A 267 -30.22 19.83 -19.04
C SER A 267 -30.45 20.97 -18.04
N VAL A 268 -29.34 21.55 -17.56
CA VAL A 268 -29.36 22.73 -16.66
C VAL A 268 -29.59 23.99 -17.50
N PRO A 269 -30.53 24.89 -17.13
CA PRO A 269 -30.76 26.14 -17.87
C PRO A 269 -29.52 27.04 -17.87
N HIS A 270 -29.09 27.51 -19.04
CA HIS A 270 -27.82 28.22 -19.20
C HIS A 270 -27.82 29.71 -18.79
N LYS A 271 -28.86 30.23 -18.12
CA LYS A 271 -28.91 31.60 -17.60
C LYS A 271 -29.76 31.67 -16.33
N GLU A 272 -29.11 31.89 -15.19
CA GLU A 272 -29.79 32.33 -13.97
C GLU A 272 -30.22 33.78 -14.13
N GLN A 273 -31.53 34.05 -14.08
CA GLN A 273 -32.03 35.40 -13.86
C GLN A 273 -31.80 35.77 -12.40
N ARG A 274 -31.03 36.84 -12.19
CA ARG A 274 -30.73 37.45 -10.88
C ARG A 274 -32.05 37.65 -10.11
N MET A 275 -32.23 36.95 -8.99
CA MET A 275 -33.38 37.19 -8.10
C MET A 275 -33.27 38.60 -7.52
N SER A 276 -34.14 39.53 -7.94
CA SER A 276 -34.31 40.82 -7.27
C SER A 276 -35.40 40.68 -6.20
N TRP A 277 -35.05 41.02 -4.96
CA TRP A 277 -35.98 41.02 -3.83
C TRP A 277 -36.67 42.38 -3.66
N ASP A 278 -37.18 42.97 -4.75
CA ASP A 278 -38.05 44.14 -4.66
C ASP A 278 -39.50 43.74 -4.88
N ARG A 279 -40.14 43.30 -3.79
CA ARG A 279 -41.59 43.13 -3.75
C ARG A 279 -42.19 44.42 -3.15
N GLY A 280 -42.74 45.26 -4.02
CA GLY A 280 -43.56 46.40 -3.62
C GLY A 280 -44.82 45.97 -2.84
N PRO A 281 -45.41 46.86 -2.02
CA PRO A 281 -46.51 46.50 -1.15
C PRO A 281 -47.79 46.18 -1.95
N PRO A 282 -48.51 45.09 -1.66
CA PRO A 282 -49.77 44.79 -2.31
C PRO A 282 -50.87 45.72 -1.81
N GLN A 283 -51.64 46.29 -2.75
CA GLN A 283 -52.86 47.03 -2.46
C GLN A 283 -53.90 46.12 -1.83
N ALA A 284 -54.57 46.65 -0.80
CA ALA A 284 -55.62 45.95 -0.06
C ALA A 284 -56.93 45.87 -0.86
N SER A 285 -57.41 44.65 -1.09
CA SER A 285 -58.80 44.39 -1.46
C SER A 285 -59.44 43.47 -0.42
N ARG A 286 -60.49 44.02 0.18
CA ARG A 286 -61.32 43.55 1.30
C ARG A 286 -62.00 42.22 0.98
N TYR A 287 -62.22 41.35 1.98
CA TYR A 287 -63.55 41.05 2.57
C TYR A 287 -63.48 39.88 3.57
N ALA A 288 -64.16 40.11 4.71
CA ALA A 288 -64.84 39.21 5.67
C ALA A 288 -64.02 38.07 6.34
N ASP A 289 -63.65 38.18 7.62
CA ASP A 289 -64.47 38.13 8.85
C ASP A 289 -64.64 36.70 9.38
N TYR A 290 -63.70 36.27 10.25
CA TYR A 290 -63.95 35.37 11.38
C TYR A 290 -62.87 35.61 12.47
N GLY A 291 -63.32 36.04 13.66
CA GLY A 291 -62.63 35.81 14.93
C GLY A 291 -61.62 36.89 15.38
N ALA A 292 -62.04 37.74 16.32
CA ALA A 292 -61.17 38.71 16.99
C ALA A 292 -60.00 38.02 17.70
N ALA A 293 -58.77 38.46 17.41
CA ALA A 293 -57.58 38.06 18.14
C ALA A 293 -57.62 38.62 19.59
N PRO A 294 -57.09 37.89 20.58
CA PRO A 294 -57.09 38.34 21.97
C PRO A 294 -56.24 39.62 22.15
N PRO A 295 -56.58 40.47 23.15
CA PRO A 295 -55.84 41.70 23.38
C PRO A 295 -54.38 41.41 23.75
N LEU A 296 -53.46 42.12 23.09
CA LEU A 296 -52.04 42.04 23.40
C LEU A 296 -51.77 42.55 24.83
N PRO A 297 -50.92 41.87 25.62
CA PRO A 297 -50.50 42.36 26.92
C PRO A 297 -49.72 43.67 26.77
N ALA A 298 -49.91 44.59 27.72
CA ALA A 298 -49.23 45.87 27.75
C ALA A 298 -47.70 45.67 27.80
N LYS A 299 -46.98 46.39 26.94
CA LYS A 299 -45.52 46.35 26.86
C LYS A 299 -44.96 47.14 28.03
N ASP A 300 -44.49 46.44 29.05
CA ASP A 300 -43.73 47.06 30.14
C ASP A 300 -42.52 47.81 29.56
N SER A 301 -42.43 49.10 29.89
CA SER A 301 -41.29 49.96 29.56
C SER A 301 -40.08 49.49 30.35
N VAL A 302 -39.24 48.69 29.70
CA VAL A 302 -37.96 48.22 30.23
C VAL A 302 -37.06 49.42 30.49
N ARG A 303 -36.57 49.54 31.73
CA ARG A 303 -35.58 50.53 32.18
C ARG A 303 -34.35 50.55 31.27
N ASP A 304 -33.88 51.76 30.95
CA ASP A 304 -32.62 52.08 30.24
C ASP A 304 -31.35 51.76 31.05
N GLN A 305 -31.22 50.55 31.57
CA GLN A 305 -29.92 50.06 32.04
C GLN A 305 -29.70 48.63 31.56
N PRO A 306 -28.63 48.38 30.77
CA PRO A 306 -28.28 47.02 30.41
C PRO A 306 -27.94 46.24 31.69
N PRO A 307 -28.39 44.98 31.81
CA PRO A 307 -28.01 44.14 32.94
C PRO A 307 -26.47 44.02 32.97
N PRO A 308 -25.85 43.93 34.17
CA PRO A 308 -24.43 43.68 34.26
C PRO A 308 -24.11 42.41 33.48
N ARG A 309 -23.13 42.49 32.57
CA ARG A 309 -22.68 41.33 31.81
C ARG A 309 -22.36 40.21 32.81
N PRO A 310 -22.89 38.98 32.61
CA PRO A 310 -22.44 37.86 33.42
C PRO A 310 -20.92 37.79 33.33
N ALA A 311 -20.26 37.58 34.47
CA ALA A 311 -18.82 37.46 34.52
C ALA A 311 -18.41 36.45 33.45
N LYS A 312 -17.59 36.90 32.50
CA LYS A 312 -16.99 36.04 31.48
C LYS A 312 -16.36 34.90 32.27
N ALA A 313 -16.91 33.68 32.12
CA ALA A 313 -16.33 32.49 32.74
C ALA A 313 -14.83 32.60 32.49
N ALA A 314 -14.05 32.61 33.57
CA ALA A 314 -12.62 32.69 33.50
C ALA A 314 -12.22 31.68 32.44
N ARG A 315 -11.57 32.18 31.38
CA ARG A 315 -10.94 31.29 30.42
C ARG A 315 -10.13 30.32 31.29
N PRO A 316 -10.34 29.00 31.22
CA PRO A 316 -9.41 28.10 31.88
C PRO A 316 -8.04 28.54 31.40
N ASP A 317 -7.14 28.81 32.35
CA ASP A 317 -5.85 29.41 32.11
C ASP A 317 -5.24 28.85 30.83
N LEU A 318 -4.91 29.74 29.89
CA LEU A 318 -4.11 29.42 28.71
C LEU A 318 -2.68 28.97 29.07
N ALA A 319 -2.41 28.68 30.36
CA ALA A 319 -1.21 28.04 30.87
C ALA A 319 -1.38 26.52 31.12
N ALA A 320 -2.57 25.95 30.94
CA ALA A 320 -2.81 24.50 31.06
C ALA A 320 -3.10 23.80 29.71
N THR A 321 -2.91 24.48 28.57
CA THR A 321 -2.97 23.87 27.23
C THR A 321 -1.60 23.43 26.71
N ALA A 322 -0.60 23.33 27.59
CA ALA A 322 0.70 22.76 27.29
C ALA A 322 0.72 21.23 27.47
N MET A 323 -0.21 20.49 26.84
CA MET A 323 -0.04 19.06 26.52
C MET A 323 -1.20 18.50 25.68
N GLN A 324 -1.56 19.19 24.60
CA GLN A 324 -2.19 18.51 23.47
C GLN A 324 -1.27 18.63 22.27
N LYS A 325 -0.16 17.88 22.32
CA LYS A 325 0.57 17.52 21.10
C LYS A 325 -0.46 16.82 20.21
N SER A 326 -0.82 17.46 19.11
CA SER A 326 -1.62 16.83 18.07
C SER A 326 -0.97 15.48 17.73
N ALA A 327 -1.75 14.40 17.70
CA ALA A 327 -1.30 13.03 17.38
C ALA A 327 -0.51 12.89 16.05
N ALA A 328 -0.40 13.97 15.27
CA ALA A 328 0.33 14.04 14.00
C ALA A 328 1.87 14.19 14.12
N GLN A 329 2.46 14.30 15.31
CA GLN A 329 3.90 14.60 15.48
C GLN A 329 4.73 13.52 16.19
N VAL A 330 4.16 12.38 16.59
CA VAL A 330 4.92 11.31 17.26
C VAL A 330 5.16 10.18 16.27
N THR A 331 6.42 9.77 16.11
CA THR A 331 6.81 8.56 15.36
C THR A 331 7.62 7.65 16.26
N PHE A 332 7.49 6.34 16.10
CA PHE A 332 8.21 5.37 16.90
C PHE A 332 9.50 4.92 16.22
N LYS A 333 10.59 4.78 16.99
CA LYS A 333 11.83 4.17 16.52
C LYS A 333 11.73 2.64 16.54
N PRO A 334 12.40 1.93 15.62
CA PRO A 334 12.57 0.48 15.70
C PRO A 334 13.17 0.07 17.05
N SER A 335 12.60 -0.96 17.67
CA SER A 335 13.02 -1.41 19.02
C SER A 335 13.95 -2.62 19.00
N ALA A 336 14.07 -3.31 17.87
CA ALA A 336 14.94 -4.47 17.71
C ALA A 336 15.53 -4.51 16.30
N PHE A 337 16.53 -5.38 16.14
CA PHE A 337 17.21 -5.62 14.88
C PHE A 337 17.23 -7.11 14.60
N THR A 338 17.24 -7.49 13.33
CA THR A 338 17.55 -8.85 12.92
C THR A 338 19.02 -9.16 13.22
N GLU A 339 19.37 -10.44 13.13
CA GLU A 339 20.73 -10.93 13.26
C GLU A 339 21.68 -10.29 12.23
N GLY A 340 21.16 -9.91 11.06
CA GLY A 340 21.87 -9.18 10.01
C GLY A 340 21.92 -7.66 10.19
N GLY A 341 21.35 -7.13 11.28
CA GLY A 341 21.33 -5.69 11.59
C GLY A 341 20.22 -4.90 10.92
N VAL A 342 19.19 -5.55 10.36
CA VAL A 342 18.03 -4.87 9.76
C VAL A 342 17.08 -4.42 10.87
N PRO A 343 16.65 -3.14 10.92
CA PRO A 343 15.75 -2.66 11.95
C PRO A 343 14.34 -3.25 11.81
N LEU A 344 13.75 -3.69 12.92
CA LEU A 344 12.38 -4.20 13.02
C LEU A 344 11.48 -3.19 13.74
N ARG A 345 10.37 -2.81 13.09
CA ARG A 345 9.34 -1.98 13.72
C ARG A 345 8.70 -2.72 14.89
N THR A 346 8.27 -1.96 15.89
CA THR A 346 7.60 -2.55 17.06
C THR A 346 6.21 -3.07 16.70
N VAL A 347 5.90 -4.29 17.11
CA VAL A 347 4.58 -4.93 16.99
C VAL A 347 3.89 -4.92 18.35
N PHE A 348 2.77 -4.21 18.45
CA PHE A 348 1.93 -4.20 19.64
C PHE A 348 0.89 -5.32 19.58
N LEU A 349 0.98 -6.25 20.53
CA LEU A 349 0.07 -7.38 20.68
C LEU A 349 -0.89 -7.14 21.86
N PRO A 350 -2.21 -7.30 21.68
CA PRO A 350 -3.16 -7.32 22.79
C PRO A 350 -2.91 -8.57 23.67
N PRO A 351 -2.69 -8.42 24.99
CA PRO A 351 -2.35 -9.57 25.85
C PRO A 351 -3.50 -10.59 25.98
N THR A 352 -4.76 -10.15 25.80
CA THR A 352 -5.95 -11.01 25.86
C THR A 352 -6.23 -11.78 24.56
N LEU A 353 -5.47 -11.50 23.48
CA LEU A 353 -5.66 -12.13 22.17
C LEU A 353 -5.50 -13.65 22.24
N ARG A 354 -4.43 -14.13 22.91
CA ARG A 354 -4.15 -15.56 23.03
C ARG A 354 -5.26 -16.33 23.73
N MET A 355 -5.79 -15.78 24.83
CA MET A 355 -6.89 -16.43 25.56
C MET A 355 -8.17 -16.48 24.74
N THR A 356 -8.45 -15.42 23.99
CA THR A 356 -9.61 -15.37 23.09
C THR A 356 -9.47 -16.38 21.95
N PHE A 357 -8.27 -16.50 21.39
CA PHE A 357 -7.95 -17.52 20.38
C PHE A 357 -8.14 -18.95 20.91
N LEU A 358 -7.59 -19.27 22.09
CA LEU A 358 -7.75 -20.58 22.70
C LEU A 358 -9.22 -20.93 22.96
N ASN A 359 -10.05 -19.96 23.34
CA ASN A 359 -11.49 -20.17 23.49
C ASN A 359 -12.17 -20.51 22.15
N LEU A 360 -11.77 -19.88 21.05
CA LEU A 360 -12.29 -20.17 19.71
C LEU A 360 -11.79 -21.50 19.13
N ALA A 361 -10.57 -21.90 19.50
CA ALA A 361 -9.96 -23.16 19.11
C ALA A 361 -10.39 -24.34 20.02
N HIS A 362 -11.00 -24.07 21.17
CA HIS A 362 -11.23 -25.05 22.24
C HIS A 362 -11.86 -26.37 21.77
N SER A 363 -12.88 -26.31 20.92
CA SER A 363 -13.56 -27.51 20.39
C SER A 363 -12.65 -28.39 19.52
N ASN A 364 -11.71 -27.79 18.79
CA ASN A 364 -10.69 -28.51 18.02
C ASN A 364 -9.59 -29.04 18.94
N THR A 365 -9.11 -28.20 19.87
CA THR A 365 -8.07 -28.57 20.83
C THR A 365 -8.48 -29.76 21.71
N LEU A 366 -9.75 -29.85 22.13
CA LEU A 366 -10.27 -31.02 22.86
C LEU A 366 -10.22 -32.32 22.03
N ARG A 367 -10.41 -32.21 20.71
CA ARG A 367 -10.37 -33.32 19.76
C ARG A 367 -8.96 -33.61 19.24
N ASN A 368 -7.93 -32.99 19.82
CA ASN A 368 -6.55 -33.07 19.35
C ASN A 368 -6.41 -32.64 17.88
N LEU A 369 -7.10 -31.56 17.51
CA LEU A 369 -6.99 -30.93 16.20
C LEU A 369 -6.38 -29.54 16.35
N GLU A 370 -5.40 -29.22 15.51
CA GLU A 370 -4.81 -27.89 15.45
C GLU A 370 -5.81 -26.88 14.88
N THR A 371 -5.60 -25.62 15.20
CA THR A 371 -6.36 -24.50 14.63
C THR A 371 -5.39 -23.37 14.40
N CYS A 372 -5.47 -22.70 13.27
CA CYS A 372 -4.74 -21.47 12.96
C CYS A 372 -5.67 -20.26 12.92
N GLY A 373 -5.09 -19.10 13.17
CA GLY A 373 -5.67 -17.78 12.99
C GLY A 373 -4.62 -16.81 12.47
N ILE A 374 -5.08 -15.76 11.82
CA ILE A 374 -4.25 -14.75 11.18
C ILE A 374 -4.29 -13.47 12.02
N LEU A 375 -3.11 -12.92 12.28
CA LEU A 375 -2.93 -11.68 13.03
C LEU A 375 -2.91 -10.52 12.04
N CYS A 376 -3.94 -9.71 12.09
CA CYS A 376 -4.10 -8.58 11.18
C CYS A 376 -4.05 -7.26 11.96
N GLY A 377 -3.43 -6.25 11.35
CA GLY A 377 -3.14 -5.01 12.04
C GLY A 377 -2.98 -3.81 11.11
N THR A 378 -2.63 -2.68 11.71
CA THR A 378 -2.43 -1.43 10.98
C THR A 378 -1.11 -0.79 11.39
N LEU A 379 -0.41 -0.22 10.42
CA LEU A 379 0.76 0.62 10.66
C LEU A 379 0.32 2.02 11.10
N ILE A 380 0.81 2.47 12.26
CA ILE A 380 0.53 3.78 12.83
C ILE A 380 1.82 4.32 13.44
N SER A 381 2.26 5.51 13.01
CA SER A 381 3.47 6.16 13.56
C SER A 381 4.71 5.25 13.58
N ASN A 382 4.94 4.48 12.51
CA ASN A 382 6.05 3.52 12.39
C ASN A 382 6.03 2.34 13.40
N ALA A 383 4.88 2.05 14.01
CA ALA A 383 4.65 0.83 14.79
C ALA A 383 3.43 0.06 14.25
N LEU A 384 3.47 -1.26 14.33
CA LEU A 384 2.38 -2.15 13.92
C LEU A 384 1.48 -2.45 15.12
N PHE A 385 0.18 -2.30 14.95
CA PHE A 385 -0.80 -2.58 16.00
C PHE A 385 -1.72 -3.70 15.55
N ILE A 386 -1.66 -4.85 16.23
CA ILE A 386 -2.56 -5.98 15.95
C ILE A 386 -3.94 -5.59 16.45
N SER A 387 -4.90 -5.53 15.52
CA SER A 387 -6.26 -5.06 15.76
C SER A 387 -7.31 -6.10 15.40
N HIS A 388 -6.96 -7.14 14.65
CA HIS A 388 -7.88 -8.18 14.21
C HIS A 388 -7.25 -9.57 14.40
N LEU A 389 -8.02 -10.50 14.95
CA LEU A 389 -7.75 -11.93 14.93
C LEU A 389 -8.78 -12.58 13.99
N ILE A 390 -8.31 -13.07 12.85
CA ILE A 390 -9.17 -13.67 11.83
C ILE A 390 -8.97 -15.18 11.84
N ILE A 391 -10.05 -15.95 11.94
CA ILE A 391 -10.01 -17.41 11.85
C ILE A 391 -10.55 -17.81 10.47
N PRO A 392 -9.66 -18.08 9.49
CA PRO A 392 -10.08 -18.44 8.14
C PRO A 392 -10.70 -19.85 8.10
N GLY A 393 -11.42 -20.13 7.00
CA GLY A 393 -11.75 -21.50 6.62
C GLY A 393 -10.47 -22.34 6.53
N GLN A 394 -10.46 -23.50 7.18
CA GLN A 394 -9.25 -24.31 7.34
C GLN A 394 -9.58 -25.79 7.50
N THR A 395 -8.63 -26.64 7.10
CA THR A 395 -8.60 -28.07 7.33
C THR A 395 -7.62 -28.40 8.45
N SER A 396 -8.13 -29.00 9.53
CA SER A 396 -7.36 -29.30 10.73
C SER A 396 -7.06 -30.79 10.87
N THR A 397 -5.81 -31.12 11.20
CA THR A 397 -5.36 -32.45 11.65
C THR A 397 -4.73 -32.33 13.05
N SER A 398 -4.15 -33.41 13.59
CA SER A 398 -3.45 -33.37 14.88
C SER A 398 -2.14 -32.60 14.88
N ASP A 399 -1.57 -32.37 13.70
CA ASP A 399 -0.22 -31.81 13.52
C ASP A 399 -0.16 -30.77 12.39
N THR A 400 -1.30 -30.43 11.77
CA THR A 400 -1.40 -29.39 10.73
C THR A 400 -2.73 -28.64 10.79
N CYS A 401 -2.72 -27.38 10.38
CA CYS A 401 -3.91 -26.57 10.16
C CYS A 401 -3.75 -25.68 8.92
N ASP A 402 -4.32 -26.14 7.81
CA ASP A 402 -4.12 -25.52 6.50
C ASP A 402 -5.34 -24.71 6.13
N THR A 403 -5.14 -23.45 5.73
CA THR A 403 -6.21 -22.63 5.19
C THR A 403 -6.75 -23.26 3.90
N THR A 404 -8.07 -23.30 3.77
CA THR A 404 -8.74 -23.73 2.53
C THR A 404 -8.63 -22.60 1.51
N GLU A 405 -8.64 -22.92 0.22
CA GLU A 405 -8.57 -21.91 -0.87
C GLU A 405 -9.69 -20.86 -0.73
N GLU A 406 -10.90 -21.27 -0.39
CA GLU A 406 -12.03 -20.37 -0.14
C GLU A 406 -11.79 -19.47 1.08
N GLY A 407 -11.13 -20.03 2.10
CA GLY A 407 -10.76 -19.33 3.32
C GLY A 407 -9.69 -18.27 3.10
N ASP A 408 -8.69 -18.58 2.28
CA ASP A 408 -7.62 -17.64 1.90
C ASP A 408 -8.16 -16.50 1.03
N ASN A 409 -9.02 -16.80 0.07
CA ASN A 409 -9.67 -15.78 -0.76
C ASN A 409 -10.54 -14.84 0.10
N ALA A 410 -11.36 -15.39 1.00
CA ALA A 410 -12.17 -14.59 1.92
C ALA A 410 -11.33 -13.75 2.88
N LEU A 411 -10.21 -14.30 3.36
CA LEU A 411 -9.24 -13.59 4.19
C LEU A 411 -8.62 -12.41 3.43
N PHE A 412 -8.22 -12.63 2.18
CA PHE A 412 -7.65 -11.59 1.32
C PHE A 412 -8.65 -10.45 1.09
N ASP A 413 -9.87 -10.78 0.67
CA ASP A 413 -10.93 -9.81 0.41
C ASP A 413 -11.28 -9.01 1.67
N TYR A 414 -11.32 -9.66 2.83
CA TYR A 414 -11.57 -9.00 4.11
C TYR A 414 -10.42 -8.07 4.50
N CYS A 415 -9.17 -8.50 4.34
CA CYS A 415 -8.00 -7.67 4.65
C CYS A 415 -7.95 -6.43 3.76
N ASP A 416 -8.16 -6.59 2.45
CA ASP A 416 -8.17 -5.48 1.49
C ASP A 416 -9.30 -4.49 1.80
N SER A 417 -10.53 -5.00 1.98
CA SER A 417 -11.70 -4.19 2.33
C SER A 417 -11.55 -3.42 3.64
N ASN A 418 -10.73 -3.93 4.57
CA ASN A 418 -10.49 -3.35 5.88
C ASN A 418 -9.10 -2.73 6.04
N ASP A 419 -8.35 -2.49 4.96
CA ASP A 419 -7.00 -1.89 4.98
C ASP A 419 -6.07 -2.53 6.04
N LEU A 420 -6.13 -3.86 6.17
CA LEU A 420 -5.37 -4.61 7.16
C LEU A 420 -4.10 -5.19 6.56
N LEU A 421 -3.01 -5.06 7.31
CA LEU A 421 -1.76 -5.76 7.04
C LEU A 421 -1.78 -7.11 7.76
N VAL A 422 -1.33 -8.15 7.08
CA VAL A 422 -1.07 -9.45 7.70
C VAL A 422 0.25 -9.36 8.46
N CYS A 423 0.17 -9.39 9.79
CA CYS A 423 1.30 -9.21 10.70
C CYS A 423 1.88 -10.52 11.25
N GLY A 424 1.29 -11.66 10.86
CA GLY A 424 1.70 -12.96 11.35
C GLY A 424 0.52 -13.89 11.56
N TRP A 425 0.73 -14.95 12.33
CA TRP A 425 -0.24 -16.00 12.55
C TRP A 425 -0.12 -16.58 13.96
N ILE A 426 -1.19 -17.26 14.39
CA ILE A 426 -1.29 -17.93 15.68
C ILE A 426 -1.88 -19.31 15.48
N HIS A 427 -1.31 -20.34 16.10
CA HIS A 427 -1.88 -21.69 16.05
C HIS A 427 -1.77 -22.43 17.38
N THR A 428 -2.49 -23.53 17.49
CA THR A 428 -2.46 -24.41 18.67
C THR A 428 -1.64 -25.66 18.41
N HIS A 429 -0.85 -26.07 19.40
CA HIS A 429 -0.35 -27.42 19.59
C HIS A 429 -1.19 -28.09 20.69
N PRO A 430 -2.23 -28.89 20.35
CA PRO A 430 -3.13 -29.44 21.36
C PRO A 430 -2.45 -30.37 22.36
N SER A 431 -1.41 -31.10 21.93
CA SER A 431 -0.69 -32.09 22.74
C SER A 431 0.83 -31.90 22.77
N GLN A 432 1.38 -31.27 21.74
CA GLN A 432 2.80 -31.05 21.54
C GLN A 432 3.32 -29.90 22.41
N SER A 433 4.64 -29.81 22.58
CA SER A 433 5.27 -28.71 23.30
C SER A 433 5.22 -27.39 22.51
N CYS A 434 5.56 -26.29 23.16
CA CYS A 434 5.63 -24.99 22.51
C CYS A 434 6.95 -24.82 21.73
N PHE A 435 6.93 -25.03 20.42
CA PHE A 435 8.06 -24.82 19.50
C PHE A 435 7.54 -24.57 18.08
N LEU A 436 8.39 -24.14 17.15
CA LEU A 436 8.05 -24.14 15.72
C LEU A 436 8.43 -25.48 15.09
N SER A 437 7.44 -26.21 14.59
CA SER A 437 7.66 -27.43 13.80
C SER A 437 8.33 -27.12 12.46
N SER A 438 8.86 -28.14 11.76
CA SER A 438 9.38 -27.98 10.40
C SER A 438 8.35 -27.31 9.48
N ARG A 439 7.07 -27.71 9.55
CA ARG A 439 5.98 -27.08 8.81
C ARG A 439 5.77 -25.62 9.20
N ASP A 440 5.84 -25.31 10.50
CA ASP A 440 5.65 -23.95 10.99
C ASP A 440 6.76 -23.02 10.54
N LEU A 441 7.99 -23.51 10.44
CA LEU A 441 9.13 -22.75 9.89
C LEU A 441 8.87 -22.37 8.43
N HIS A 442 8.47 -23.34 7.60
CA HIS A 442 8.12 -23.11 6.18
C HIS A 442 6.91 -22.19 6.01
N THR A 443 5.92 -22.29 6.90
CA THR A 443 4.77 -21.39 6.89
C THR A 443 5.19 -19.97 7.28
N SER A 444 5.99 -19.84 8.33
CA SER A 444 6.45 -18.54 8.85
C SER A 444 7.40 -17.82 7.89
N SER A 445 8.19 -18.55 7.09
CA SER A 445 9.08 -17.94 6.09
C SER A 445 8.31 -17.15 5.03
N GLY A 446 7.13 -17.66 4.61
CA GLY A 446 6.23 -16.98 3.68
C GLY A 446 5.66 -15.66 4.25
N TYR A 447 5.33 -15.62 5.53
CA TYR A 447 4.92 -14.37 6.17
C TYR A 447 6.09 -13.40 6.33
N GLN A 448 7.25 -13.89 6.78
CA GLN A 448 8.39 -13.04 7.12
C GLN A 448 9.09 -12.43 5.89
N ILE A 449 9.03 -13.09 4.73
CA ILE A 449 9.52 -12.49 3.47
C ILE A 449 8.63 -11.35 2.98
N MET A 450 7.32 -11.39 3.27
CA MET A 450 6.39 -10.31 2.93
C MET A 450 6.44 -9.16 3.95
N LEU A 451 6.64 -9.48 5.22
CA LEU A 451 6.76 -8.53 6.32
C LEU A 451 7.85 -9.00 7.29
N PRO A 452 9.03 -8.35 7.35
CA PRO A 452 10.13 -8.77 8.22
C PRO A 452 9.76 -8.87 9.71
N GLU A 453 8.80 -8.06 10.16
CA GLU A 453 8.28 -8.07 11.52
C GLU A 453 7.23 -9.16 11.79
N ALA A 454 6.91 -10.04 10.83
CA ALA A 454 5.91 -11.08 11.01
C ALA A 454 6.26 -12.02 12.17
N ILE A 455 5.24 -12.45 12.91
CA ILE A 455 5.38 -13.32 14.08
C ILE A 455 4.54 -14.58 13.98
N ALA A 456 5.00 -15.64 14.63
CA ALA A 456 4.28 -16.90 14.80
C ALA A 456 4.02 -17.12 16.29
N ILE A 457 2.74 -17.15 16.70
CA ILE A 457 2.35 -17.42 18.08
C ILE A 457 1.94 -18.88 18.20
N VAL A 458 2.63 -19.65 19.02
CA VAL A 458 2.28 -21.05 19.29
C VAL A 458 1.58 -21.11 20.64
N CYS A 459 0.41 -21.73 20.70
CA CYS A 459 -0.30 -22.00 21.95
C CYS A 459 -0.28 -23.50 22.26
N ALA A 460 0.41 -23.91 23.31
CA ALA A 460 0.57 -25.30 23.75
C ALA A 460 -0.10 -25.52 25.12
N PRO A 461 -1.44 -25.56 25.22
CA PRO A 461 -2.18 -25.50 26.50
C PRO A 461 -1.92 -26.67 27.45
N ARG A 462 -1.29 -27.76 26.98
CA ARG A 462 -0.92 -28.93 27.79
C ARG A 462 0.58 -28.98 28.14
N SER A 463 1.36 -28.00 27.71
CA SER A 463 2.80 -27.95 27.91
C SER A 463 3.21 -26.78 28.82
N ASN A 464 4.49 -26.76 29.22
CA ASN A 464 5.12 -25.63 29.89
C ASN A 464 6.45 -25.32 29.18
N PRO A 465 6.61 -24.16 28.53
CA PRO A 465 5.66 -23.04 28.50
C PRO A 465 4.38 -23.37 27.72
N ASP A 466 3.27 -22.76 28.14
CA ASP A 466 1.95 -22.96 27.56
C ASP A 466 1.74 -22.17 26.25
N TRP A 467 2.70 -21.32 25.89
CA TRP A 467 2.73 -20.56 24.64
C TRP A 467 4.10 -19.90 24.41
N GLY A 468 4.31 -19.40 23.19
CA GLY A 468 5.49 -18.66 22.78
C GLY A 468 5.21 -17.78 21.57
N ILE A 469 6.05 -16.77 21.34
CA ILE A 469 6.01 -15.92 20.16
C ILE A 469 7.37 -15.98 19.49
N PHE A 470 7.39 -16.44 18.25
CA PHE A 470 8.59 -16.74 17.52
C PHE A 470 8.67 -15.93 16.22
N ARG A 471 9.89 -15.80 15.71
CA ARG A 471 10.20 -15.38 14.34
C ARG A 471 11.39 -16.19 13.83
N LEU A 472 11.55 -16.29 12.51
CA LEU A 472 12.78 -16.83 11.94
C LEU A 472 13.92 -15.84 12.16
N THR A 473 15.12 -16.36 12.39
CA THR A 473 16.34 -15.55 12.39
C THR A 473 16.68 -15.12 10.97
N ASP A 474 17.27 -13.95 10.79
CA ASP A 474 17.58 -13.39 9.46
C ASP A 474 18.90 -12.60 9.48
N PRO A 475 20.02 -13.25 9.11
CA PRO A 475 20.25 -14.69 8.87
C PRO A 475 20.44 -15.49 10.20
N PRO A 476 20.50 -16.85 10.19
CA PRO A 476 20.46 -17.76 9.04
C PRO A 476 19.09 -18.38 8.71
N GLY A 477 18.11 -18.27 9.60
CA GLY A 477 16.86 -19.03 9.53
C GLY A 477 16.04 -18.83 8.27
N LEU A 478 15.72 -17.58 7.95
CA LEU A 478 14.89 -17.24 6.80
C LEU A 478 15.53 -17.71 5.48
N PRO A 479 16.82 -17.42 5.18
CA PRO A 479 17.50 -17.99 4.01
C PRO A 479 17.54 -19.52 3.99
N ALA A 480 17.82 -20.17 5.13
CA ALA A 480 17.93 -21.63 5.22
C ALA A 480 16.59 -22.33 4.91
N VAL A 481 15.48 -21.81 5.44
CA VAL A 481 14.15 -22.38 5.19
C VAL A 481 13.72 -22.13 3.74
N LEU A 482 13.96 -20.94 3.18
CA LEU A 482 13.62 -20.62 1.78
C LEU A 482 14.43 -21.43 0.77
N GLY A 483 15.68 -21.78 1.10
CA GLY A 483 16.56 -22.64 0.30
C GLY A 483 16.30 -24.14 0.47
N CYS A 484 15.40 -24.54 1.38
CA CYS A 484 15.14 -25.95 1.65
C CYS A 484 14.24 -26.57 0.58
N HIS A 485 14.69 -27.68 0.00
CA HIS A 485 13.95 -28.47 -1.00
C HIS A 485 13.67 -29.91 -0.54
N GLN A 486 13.82 -30.18 0.75
CA GLN A 486 13.55 -31.50 1.31
C GLN A 486 12.07 -31.86 1.15
N ARG A 487 11.80 -33.13 0.82
CA ARG A 487 10.45 -33.65 0.67
C ARG A 487 10.00 -34.31 1.96
N GLY A 488 8.75 -34.05 2.35
CA GLY A 488 8.16 -34.60 3.56
C GLY A 488 7.57 -33.50 4.43
N LEU A 489 6.44 -33.82 5.07
CA LEU A 489 5.68 -32.86 5.89
C LEU A 489 6.49 -32.33 7.07
N PHE A 490 7.31 -33.20 7.66
CA PHE A 490 8.23 -32.88 8.75
C PHE A 490 9.61 -33.42 8.41
N HIS A 491 10.60 -32.54 8.41
CA HIS A 491 12.00 -32.91 8.17
C HIS A 491 12.94 -32.04 9.02
N PRO A 492 14.09 -32.58 9.47
CA PRO A 492 15.07 -31.81 10.19
C PRO A 492 15.81 -30.85 9.26
N HIS A 493 16.17 -29.69 9.78
CA HIS A 493 17.08 -28.75 9.14
C HIS A 493 18.49 -28.91 9.72
N GLU A 494 19.51 -28.74 8.89
CA GLU A 494 20.91 -28.88 9.30
C GLU A 494 21.42 -27.62 10.03
N GLU A 495 20.89 -26.45 9.66
CA GLU A 495 21.25 -25.20 10.30
C GLU A 495 20.66 -25.09 11.71
N SER A 496 21.46 -24.54 12.62
CA SER A 496 21.04 -24.23 13.98
C SER A 496 20.51 -22.80 14.08
N ASN A 497 19.76 -22.51 15.15
CA ASN A 497 19.21 -21.18 15.44
C ASN A 497 18.32 -20.63 14.32
N LEU A 498 17.47 -21.47 13.72
CA LEU A 498 16.56 -21.09 12.63
C LEU A 498 15.49 -20.09 13.06
N TYR A 499 15.13 -20.09 14.34
CA TYR A 499 14.12 -19.20 14.89
C TYR A 499 14.49 -18.78 16.30
N THR A 500 13.87 -17.70 16.76
CA THR A 500 14.11 -17.10 18.08
C THR A 500 12.83 -16.48 18.64
N ASP A 501 12.83 -16.17 19.93
CA ASP A 501 11.73 -15.46 20.60
C ASP A 501 11.61 -14.01 20.12
N ALA A 502 10.37 -13.55 19.91
CA ALA A 502 10.08 -12.19 19.44
C ALA A 502 9.71 -11.19 20.56
N LEU A 503 9.48 -11.67 21.79
CA LEU A 503 9.04 -10.83 22.92
C LEU A 503 10.17 -9.96 23.50
N ARG A 504 11.29 -10.54 23.98
CA ARG A 504 12.43 -9.79 24.56
C ARG A 504 13.73 -10.59 24.51
N PRO A 505 14.88 -10.02 24.08
CA PRO A 505 15.05 -8.74 23.37
C PRO A 505 14.53 -8.87 21.93
N GLY A 506 13.30 -8.44 21.68
CA GLY A 506 12.60 -8.61 20.41
C GLY A 506 11.71 -7.42 20.09
N HIS A 507 11.09 -7.44 18.91
CA HIS A 507 10.29 -6.34 18.39
C HIS A 507 8.81 -6.38 18.84
N VAL A 508 8.38 -7.42 19.57
CA VAL A 508 7.00 -7.54 20.05
C VAL A 508 6.86 -6.98 21.46
N VAL A 509 5.87 -6.10 21.63
CA VAL A 509 5.54 -5.51 22.92
C VAL A 509 4.07 -5.77 23.21
N GLU A 510 3.77 -6.34 24.37
CA GLU A 510 2.38 -6.41 24.82
C GLU A 510 1.87 -4.99 25.12
N GLY A 511 0.70 -4.66 24.57
CA GLY A 511 0.02 -3.39 24.77
C GLY A 511 -1.21 -3.53 25.66
N PRO A 512 -1.10 -3.41 27.00
CA PRO A 512 -2.24 -3.45 27.89
C PRO A 512 -3.31 -2.42 27.48
N GLY A 513 -4.55 -2.89 27.31
CA GLY A 513 -5.68 -2.05 26.90
C GLY A 513 -5.85 -1.87 25.39
N LEU A 514 -4.97 -2.43 24.56
CA LEU A 514 -5.24 -2.53 23.12
C LEU A 514 -6.48 -3.42 22.90
N LYS A 515 -7.45 -2.91 22.13
CA LYS A 515 -8.64 -3.67 21.75
C LYS A 515 -8.40 -4.30 20.40
N PHE A 516 -8.99 -5.46 20.18
CA PHE A 516 -8.99 -6.14 18.89
C PHE A 516 -10.37 -6.72 18.60
N GLU A 517 -10.66 -6.89 17.32
CA GLU A 517 -11.85 -7.54 16.79
C GLU A 517 -11.54 -9.01 16.44
N THR A 518 -12.53 -9.88 16.57
CA THR A 518 -12.38 -11.29 16.22
C THR A 518 -13.36 -11.65 15.10
N VAL A 519 -12.86 -12.25 14.03
CA VAL A 519 -13.62 -12.57 12.83
C VAL A 519 -13.49 -14.06 12.56
N ASP A 520 -14.53 -14.85 12.84
CA ASP A 520 -14.53 -16.30 12.60
C ASP A 520 -15.25 -16.61 11.29
N MET A 521 -14.48 -16.84 10.22
CA MET A 521 -14.99 -17.08 8.86
C MET A 521 -15.36 -18.55 8.61
N ARG A 522 -15.17 -19.42 9.60
CA ARG A 522 -15.57 -20.84 9.50
C ARG A 522 -17.09 -21.01 9.67
N LYS A 523 -17.75 -20.00 10.23
CA LYS A 523 -19.19 -20.02 10.50
C LYS A 523 -19.93 -19.36 9.31
N PRO A 524 -20.98 -20.00 8.79
CA PRO A 524 -21.81 -19.45 7.73
C PRO A 524 -22.61 -18.21 8.17
#